data_AF-A0A7V3CSK7-F1
#
_entry.id   AF-A0A7V3CSK7-F1
#
_cell.length_a   1.000
_cell.length_b   1.000
_cell.length_c   1.000
_cell.angle_alpha   90.00
_cell.angle_beta   90.00
_cell.angle_gamma   90.00
#
_symmetry.space_group_name_H-M   'P 1'
#
loop_
_entity.id
_entity.type
_entity.pdbx_description
1 polymer ?
#
loop_
_entity_poly.entity_id
_entity_poly.type
_entity_poly.pdbx_seq_one_letter_code
_entity_poly.pdbx_strand_id
1 'polypeptide(L)'
;KEKGKADAVREGYKIATGDILMILDADLTVPPEDIPKFYNAIASGKGDFINGTRLVYPMDKEAMRFLNYLGNHFFSWAFTWLLEQRFKDTLCGTKVMFRKDYIKLTKNRKYFGEFDPFGDFDLLFGAHKLNLKIVEVPIRYRERTYGTTNISRFKHGVILLRMCAFASRKCKFI
;
A
#
# COMPACT_ATOMS: atom_id res chain seq x y z
N LYS A 1 -17.86 -4.42 15.54
CA LYS A 1 -16.88 -5.20 14.76
C LYS A 1 -16.64 -4.44 13.47
N GLU A 2 -15.49 -3.79 13.37
CA GLU A 2 -15.09 -3.09 12.15
C GLU A 2 -14.89 -4.14 11.03
N LYS A 3 -15.29 -3.80 9.80
CA LYS A 3 -15.36 -4.71 8.66
C LYS A 3 -14.51 -4.11 7.53
N GLY A 4 -13.27 -4.56 7.36
CA GLY A 4 -12.42 -4.05 6.29
C GLY A 4 -11.04 -4.70 6.22
N LYS A 5 -10.36 -4.49 5.09
CA LYS A 5 -8.97 -4.94 4.88
C LYS A 5 -8.03 -4.32 5.92
N ALA A 6 -8.18 -3.02 6.17
CA ALA A 6 -7.32 -2.29 7.11
C ALA A 6 -7.32 -2.94 8.51
N ASP A 7 -8.49 -3.32 9.01
CA ASP A 7 -8.63 -3.88 10.37
C ASP A 7 -8.07 -5.31 10.45
N ALA A 8 -8.29 -6.11 9.41
CA ALA A 8 -7.69 -7.45 9.31
C ALA A 8 -6.16 -7.39 9.32
N VAL A 9 -5.57 -6.44 8.57
CA VAL A 9 -4.11 -6.22 8.57
C VAL A 9 -3.63 -5.76 9.95
N ARG A 10 -4.35 -4.82 10.60
CA ARG A 10 -3.99 -4.31 11.93
C ARG A 10 -3.98 -5.41 12.99
N GLU A 11 -5.01 -6.25 13.03
CA GLU A 11 -5.07 -7.39 13.94
C GLU A 11 -3.99 -8.43 13.63
N GLY A 12 -3.74 -8.71 12.34
CA GLY A 12 -2.64 -9.58 11.93
C GLY A 12 -1.28 -9.06 12.40
N TYR A 13 -1.01 -7.77 12.23
CA TYR A 13 0.23 -7.14 12.68
C TYR A 13 0.37 -7.09 14.20
N LYS A 14 -0.74 -7.07 14.94
CA LYS A 14 -0.76 -7.08 16.40
C LYS A 14 -0.33 -8.44 16.97
N ILE A 15 -0.72 -9.54 16.33
CA ILE A 15 -0.37 -10.90 16.77
C ILE A 15 0.95 -11.41 16.17
N ALA A 16 1.45 -10.76 15.11
CA ALA A 16 2.69 -11.13 14.46
C ALA A 16 3.90 -10.98 15.39
N THR A 17 4.73 -12.02 15.47
CA THR A 17 5.93 -12.07 16.32
C THR A 17 7.23 -11.75 15.59
N GLY A 18 7.22 -11.80 14.25
CA GLY A 18 8.40 -11.54 13.43
C GLY A 18 8.80 -10.06 13.37
N ASP A 19 10.09 -9.81 13.10
CA ASP A 19 10.63 -8.45 12.99
C ASP A 19 10.29 -7.76 11.67
N ILE A 20 9.96 -8.53 10.64
CA ILE A 20 9.51 -8.05 9.33
C ILE A 20 8.04 -8.43 9.17
N LEU A 21 7.20 -7.42 8.95
CA LEU A 21 5.77 -7.57 8.72
C LEU A 21 5.51 -7.50 7.22
N MET A 22 4.70 -8.42 6.70
CA MET A 22 4.36 -8.51 5.28
C MET A 22 2.86 -8.70 5.10
N ILE A 23 2.31 -8.05 4.07
CA ILE A 23 0.93 -8.27 3.62
C ILE A 23 0.99 -9.09 2.32
N LEU A 24 0.20 -10.15 2.26
CA LEU A 24 -0.06 -10.90 1.03
C LEU A 24 -1.57 -11.07 0.88
N ASP A 25 -2.12 -10.59 -0.23
CA ASP A 25 -3.54 -10.78 -0.54
C ASP A 25 -3.80 -12.25 -0.87
N ALA A 26 -4.86 -12.83 -0.29
CA ALA A 26 -5.17 -14.25 -0.43
C ALA A 26 -5.77 -14.64 -1.80
N ASP A 27 -5.92 -13.69 -2.72
CA ASP A 27 -6.54 -13.88 -4.04
C ASP A 27 -5.56 -14.29 -5.14
N LEU A 28 -4.30 -14.56 -4.77
CA LEU A 28 -3.20 -15.01 -5.64
C LEU A 28 -2.87 -14.06 -6.81
N THR A 29 -3.36 -12.82 -6.76
CA THR A 29 -2.99 -11.79 -7.75
C THR A 29 -1.52 -11.38 -7.64
N VAL A 30 -0.94 -11.56 -6.44
CA VAL A 30 0.50 -11.56 -6.20
C VAL A 30 0.93 -12.99 -5.86
N PRO A 31 1.83 -13.60 -6.66
CA PRO A 31 2.29 -14.95 -6.39
C PRO A 31 3.09 -15.02 -5.07
N PRO A 32 2.80 -15.99 -4.18
CA PRO A 32 3.59 -16.20 -2.97
C PRO A 32 5.10 -16.41 -3.25
N GLU A 33 5.44 -16.91 -4.44
CA GLU A 33 6.82 -17.10 -4.91
C GLU A 33 7.58 -15.76 -5.06
N ASP A 34 6.88 -14.63 -5.12
CA ASP A 34 7.50 -13.30 -5.13
C ASP A 34 7.86 -12.80 -3.72
N ILE A 35 7.32 -13.37 -2.64
CA ILE A 35 7.58 -12.95 -1.25
C ILE A 35 9.08 -12.89 -0.90
N PRO A 36 9.92 -13.88 -1.29
CA PRO A 36 11.37 -13.79 -1.05
C PRO A 36 12.02 -12.53 -1.64
N LYS A 37 11.49 -11.97 -2.74
CA LYS A 37 12.03 -10.73 -3.34
C LYS A 37 11.82 -9.53 -2.42
N PHE A 38 10.64 -9.45 -1.80
CA PHE A 38 10.32 -8.39 -0.84
C PHE A 38 11.13 -8.54 0.45
N TYR A 39 11.21 -9.76 0.98
CA TYR A 39 12.05 -10.06 2.14
C TYR A 39 13.51 -9.67 1.90
N ASN A 40 14.09 -10.10 0.77
CA ASN A 40 15.47 -9.77 0.43
C ASN A 40 15.67 -8.26 0.29
N ALA A 41 14.71 -7.52 -0.26
CA ALA A 41 14.82 -6.07 -0.39
C ALA A 41 14.89 -5.35 0.96
N ILE A 42 14.06 -5.73 1.93
CA ILE A 42 14.11 -5.12 3.27
C ILE A 42 15.30 -5.63 4.09
N ALA A 43 15.58 -6.94 4.05
CA ALA A 43 16.64 -7.57 4.83
C ALA A 43 18.04 -7.12 4.37
N SER A 44 18.22 -6.84 3.07
CA SER A 44 19.49 -6.31 2.54
C SER A 44 19.61 -4.79 2.66
N GLY A 45 18.69 -4.10 3.35
CA GLY A 45 18.73 -2.66 3.56
C GLY A 45 18.48 -1.81 2.30
N LYS A 46 17.79 -2.32 1.27
CA LYS A 46 17.46 -1.50 0.09
C LYS A 46 16.52 -0.36 0.46
N GLY A 47 15.60 -0.60 1.39
CA GLY A 47 14.69 0.38 1.97
C GLY A 47 14.13 -0.09 3.31
N ASP A 48 13.47 0.82 4.01
CA ASP A 48 12.85 0.55 5.32
C ASP A 48 11.35 0.21 5.19
N PHE A 49 10.78 0.52 4.02
CA PHE A 49 9.42 0.16 3.64
C PHE A 49 9.43 -0.29 2.17
N ILE A 50 8.98 -1.51 1.92
CA ILE A 50 8.91 -2.07 0.57
C ILE A 50 7.46 -2.09 0.11
N ASN A 51 7.20 -1.47 -1.03
CA ASN A 51 5.90 -1.40 -1.66
C ASN A 51 5.90 -2.25 -2.94
N GLY A 52 4.92 -3.13 -3.12
CA GLY A 52 4.76 -3.81 -4.40
C GLY A 52 4.34 -2.83 -5.49
N THR A 53 4.78 -3.04 -6.72
CA THR A 53 4.27 -2.26 -7.86
C THR A 53 3.86 -3.16 -9.02
N ARG A 54 2.60 -3.00 -9.44
CA ARG A 54 2.00 -3.79 -10.53
C ARG A 54 2.18 -3.13 -11.89
N LEU A 55 2.52 -1.84 -11.92
CA LEU A 55 2.49 -1.00 -13.11
C LEU A 55 3.82 -0.93 -13.88
N VAL A 56 4.82 -1.74 -13.49
CA VAL A 56 6.16 -1.75 -14.12
C VAL A 56 6.26 -2.78 -15.24
N TYR A 57 5.68 -3.96 -15.07
CA TYR A 57 5.68 -5.01 -16.09
C TYR A 57 4.38 -4.99 -16.91
N PRO A 58 4.40 -5.50 -18.16
CA PRO A 58 3.17 -5.79 -18.88
C PRO A 58 2.28 -6.67 -18.02
N MET A 59 1.06 -6.20 -17.74
CA MET A 59 0.06 -6.95 -16.98
C MET A 59 -0.60 -7.98 -17.90
N ASP A 60 -1.05 -9.10 -17.32
CA ASP A 60 -1.87 -10.06 -18.06
C ASP A 60 -3.13 -9.37 -18.58
N LYS A 61 -3.59 -9.76 -19.78
CA LYS A 61 -4.86 -9.27 -20.32
C LYS A 61 -5.96 -9.55 -19.28
N GLU A 62 -6.76 -8.53 -18.97
CA GLU A 62 -7.83 -8.55 -17.96
C GLU A 62 -7.43 -8.46 -16.48
N ALA A 63 -6.13 -8.44 -16.13
CA ALA A 63 -5.72 -8.30 -14.73
C ALA A 63 -6.25 -7.00 -14.07
N MET A 64 -6.43 -5.94 -14.86
CA MET A 64 -6.98 -4.66 -14.38
C MET A 64 -7.94 -4.02 -15.38
N ARG A 65 -9.09 -3.55 -14.89
CA ARG A 65 -10.02 -2.72 -15.67
C ARG A 65 -9.39 -1.37 -16.00
N PHE A 66 -9.63 -0.84 -17.19
CA PHE A 66 -9.05 0.41 -17.68
C PHE A 66 -9.20 1.61 -16.72
N LEU A 67 -10.38 1.80 -16.12
CA LEU A 67 -10.59 2.89 -15.15
C LEU A 67 -9.79 2.71 -13.85
N ASN A 68 -9.59 1.47 -13.40
CA ASN A 68 -8.76 1.20 -12.23
C ASN A 68 -7.28 1.47 -12.56
N TYR A 69 -6.86 1.16 -13.78
CA TYR A 69 -5.52 1.49 -14.27
C TYR A 69 -5.27 3.00 -14.24
N LEU A 70 -6.19 3.80 -14.81
CA LEU A 70 -6.10 5.26 -14.75
C LEU A 70 -6.11 5.78 -13.31
N GLY A 71 -6.97 5.23 -12.45
CA GLY A 71 -7.00 5.58 -11.03
C GLY A 71 -5.67 5.31 -10.32
N ASN A 72 -5.06 4.14 -10.54
CA ASN A 72 -3.76 3.79 -9.95
C ASN A 72 -2.65 4.76 -10.41
N HIS A 73 -2.60 5.10 -11.70
CA HIS A 73 -1.65 6.08 -12.21
C HIS A 73 -1.87 7.46 -11.60
N PHE A 74 -3.12 7.90 -11.51
CA PHE A 74 -3.47 9.17 -10.87
C PHE A 74 -3.01 9.21 -9.41
N PHE A 75 -3.32 8.19 -8.61
CA PHE A 75 -2.90 8.16 -7.20
C PHE A 75 -1.39 8.04 -7.05
N SER A 76 -0.70 7.34 -7.95
CA SER A 76 0.77 7.25 -7.94
C SER A 76 1.42 8.61 -8.21
N TRP A 77 0.88 9.38 -9.17
CA TRP A 77 1.32 10.75 -9.40
C TRP A 77 1.00 11.66 -8.21
N ALA A 78 -0.20 11.58 -7.66
CA ALA A 78 -0.62 12.37 -6.51
C ALA A 78 0.29 12.11 -5.29
N PHE A 79 0.58 10.84 -4.97
CA PHE A 79 1.51 10.50 -3.87
C PHE A 79 2.94 10.93 -4.17
N THR A 80 3.38 10.81 -5.43
CA THR A 80 4.72 11.28 -5.82
C THR A 80 4.89 12.77 -5.55
N TRP A 81 3.87 13.56 -5.90
CA TRP A 81 3.86 14.98 -5.62
C TRP A 81 3.73 15.26 -4.12
N LEU A 82 2.82 14.60 -3.42
CA LEU A 82 2.51 14.83 -1.99
C LEU A 82 3.67 14.48 -1.06
N LEU A 83 4.29 13.32 -1.27
CA LEU A 83 5.27 12.73 -0.36
C LEU A 83 6.71 12.95 -0.80
N GLU A 84 6.92 13.60 -1.96
CA GLU A 84 8.24 13.91 -2.51
C GLU A 84 9.13 12.67 -2.71
N GLN A 85 8.51 11.50 -2.85
CA GLN A 85 9.16 10.23 -3.16
C GLN A 85 8.53 9.64 -4.40
N ARG A 86 9.29 8.95 -5.25
CA ARG A 86 8.75 8.39 -6.50
C ARG A 86 7.87 7.17 -6.22
N PHE A 87 6.62 7.21 -6.67
CA PHE A 87 5.69 6.09 -6.65
C PHE A 87 5.21 5.74 -8.05
N LYS A 88 5.22 4.45 -8.36
CA LYS A 88 4.65 3.86 -9.58
C LYS A 88 3.31 3.18 -9.31
N ASP A 89 3.07 2.68 -8.10
CA ASP A 89 1.78 2.09 -7.70
C ASP A 89 1.56 2.19 -6.18
N THR A 90 0.60 2.99 -5.73
CA THR A 90 0.31 3.15 -4.29
C THR A 90 -0.68 2.12 -3.75
N LEU A 91 -1.47 1.52 -4.63
CA LEU A 91 -2.63 0.70 -4.29
C LEU A 91 -2.34 -0.80 -4.37
N CYS A 92 -1.07 -1.18 -4.51
CA CYS A 92 -0.68 -2.58 -4.39
C CYS A 92 -0.83 -3.04 -2.93
N GLY A 93 -1.52 -4.15 -2.71
CA GLY A 93 -1.77 -4.65 -1.36
C GLY A 93 -0.54 -5.24 -0.67
N THR A 94 0.43 -5.74 -1.43
CA THR A 94 1.67 -6.27 -0.88
C THR A 94 2.58 -5.15 -0.41
N LYS A 95 2.76 -5.06 0.90
CA LYS A 95 3.63 -4.10 1.57
C LYS A 95 4.44 -4.82 2.65
N VAL A 96 5.68 -4.38 2.84
CA VAL A 96 6.61 -4.96 3.81
C VAL A 96 7.30 -3.86 4.59
N MET A 97 7.39 -4.00 5.91
CA MET A 97 8.08 -3.05 6.79
C MET A 97 8.58 -3.72 8.06
N PHE A 98 9.51 -3.07 8.77
CA PHE A 98 9.90 -3.57 10.08
C PHE A 98 8.81 -3.35 11.14
N ARG A 99 8.61 -4.35 12.01
CA ARG A 99 7.67 -4.28 13.13
C ARG A 99 7.94 -3.07 14.04
N LYS A 100 9.21 -2.76 14.29
CA LYS A 100 9.64 -1.60 15.10
C LYS A 100 9.10 -0.27 14.52
N ASP A 101 9.06 -0.16 13.20
CA ASP A 101 8.62 1.07 12.52
C ASP A 101 7.10 1.10 12.41
N TYR A 102 6.44 -0.06 12.28
CA TYR A 102 4.98 -0.13 12.41
C TYR A 102 4.51 0.34 13.79
N ILE A 103 5.21 -0.03 14.86
CA ILE A 103 4.90 0.44 16.23
C ILE A 103 5.06 1.96 16.37
N LYS A 104 6.05 2.57 15.70
CA LYS A 104 6.18 4.04 15.68
C LYS A 104 5.09 4.68 14.84
N LEU A 105 4.70 4.04 13.74
CA LEU A 105 3.66 4.50 12.83
C LEU A 105 2.30 4.55 13.54
N THR A 106 1.94 3.51 14.29
CA THR A 106 0.66 3.45 15.01
C THR A 106 0.49 4.60 16.01
N LYS A 107 1.59 5.05 16.65
CA LYS A 107 1.58 6.22 17.54
C LYS A 107 1.27 7.53 16.81
N ASN A 108 1.58 7.62 15.52
CA ASN A 108 1.39 8.81 14.70
C ASN A 108 0.18 8.72 13.76
N ARG A 109 -0.58 7.61 13.78
CA ARG A 109 -1.66 7.31 12.84
C ARG A 109 -2.69 8.43 12.71
N LYS A 110 -3.10 9.01 13.84
CA LYS A 110 -4.08 10.11 13.91
C LYS A 110 -3.69 11.34 13.11
N TYR A 111 -2.41 11.50 12.76
CA TYR A 111 -1.90 12.66 12.02
C TYR A 111 -2.52 12.78 10.61
N PHE A 112 -2.78 11.65 9.94
CA PHE A 112 -3.38 11.61 8.59
C PHE A 112 -4.86 11.17 8.57
N GLY A 113 -5.45 10.93 9.74
CA GLY A 113 -6.81 10.44 9.91
C GLY A 113 -6.94 8.92 9.78
N GLU A 114 -8.06 8.37 10.28
CA GLU A 114 -8.29 6.93 10.41
C GLU A 114 -9.37 6.39 9.45
N PHE A 115 -9.57 7.05 8.31
CA PHE A 115 -10.66 6.76 7.38
C PHE A 115 -10.22 6.06 6.08
N ASP A 116 -9.03 5.45 6.07
CA ASP A 116 -8.56 4.59 4.98
C ASP A 116 -9.27 3.22 5.01
N PRO A 117 -10.10 2.88 4.00
CA PRO A 117 -10.80 1.59 3.98
C PRO A 117 -9.87 0.39 3.71
N PHE A 118 -8.70 0.62 3.11
CA PHE A 118 -7.77 -0.44 2.70
C PHE A 118 -6.54 -0.54 3.61
N GLY A 119 -6.13 0.57 4.21
CA GLY A 119 -4.92 0.70 5.03
C GLY A 119 -3.64 0.91 4.23
N ASP A 120 -3.72 0.87 2.89
CA ASP A 120 -2.56 1.02 2.01
C ASP A 120 -1.98 2.44 2.07
N PHE A 121 -2.84 3.47 2.12
CA PHE A 121 -2.42 4.87 2.20
C PHE A 121 -1.94 5.23 3.60
N ASP A 122 -2.61 4.71 4.62
CA ASP A 122 -2.19 4.83 6.02
C ASP A 122 -0.73 4.38 6.23
N LEU A 123 -0.36 3.22 5.67
CA LEU A 123 1.00 2.71 5.75
C LEU A 123 2.00 3.59 4.99
N LEU A 124 1.64 4.08 3.80
CA LEU A 124 2.50 4.95 2.99
C LEU A 124 2.71 6.32 3.64
N PHE A 125 1.64 6.96 4.11
CA PHE A 125 1.72 8.24 4.81
C PHE A 125 2.49 8.11 6.12
N GLY A 126 2.25 7.03 6.86
CA GLY A 126 2.98 6.74 8.09
C GLY A 126 4.47 6.48 7.86
N ALA A 127 4.83 5.73 6.83
CA ALA A 127 6.21 5.52 6.42
C ALA A 127 6.90 6.85 6.04
N HIS A 128 6.22 7.70 5.27
CA HIS A 128 6.72 9.03 4.93
C HIS A 128 6.92 9.90 6.18
N LYS A 129 5.97 9.92 7.13
CA LYS A 129 6.08 10.70 8.36
C LYS A 129 7.23 10.27 9.27
N LEU A 130 7.61 9.00 9.22
CA LEU A 130 8.76 8.44 9.90
C LEU A 130 10.07 8.62 9.11
N ASN A 131 10.03 9.30 7.96
CA ASN A 131 11.16 9.46 7.03
C ASN A 131 11.77 8.12 6.58
N LEU A 132 10.95 7.09 6.44
CA LEU A 132 11.40 5.79 5.96
C LEU A 132 11.75 5.88 4.47
N LYS A 133 12.81 5.16 4.07
CA LYS A 133 13.15 5.00 2.67
C LYS A 133 12.19 4.00 2.03
N ILE A 134 11.26 4.50 1.21
CA ILE A 134 10.31 3.64 0.49
C ILE A 134 10.93 3.16 -0.82
N VAL A 135 10.87 1.84 -1.05
CA VAL A 135 11.35 1.19 -2.27
C VAL A 135 10.24 0.39 -2.91
N GLU A 136 10.11 0.48 -4.23
CA GLU A 136 9.15 -0.32 -4.98
C GLU A 136 9.79 -1.59 -5.54
N VAL A 137 9.13 -2.74 -5.34
CA VAL A 137 9.51 -4.02 -5.92
C VAL A 137 8.48 -4.40 -6.99
N PRO A 138 8.90 -4.53 -8.26
CA PRO A 138 7.97 -4.84 -9.33
C PRO A 138 7.52 -6.29 -9.25
N ILE A 139 6.21 -6.51 -9.45
CA ILE A 139 5.58 -7.82 -9.46
C ILE A 139 4.83 -8.04 -10.77
N ARG A 140 4.73 -9.29 -11.20
CA ARG A 140 3.86 -9.66 -12.33
C ARG A 140 2.45 -9.83 -11.80
N TYR A 141 1.60 -8.85 -12.11
CA TYR A 141 0.22 -8.86 -11.66
C TYR A 141 -0.59 -9.85 -12.50
N ARG A 142 -1.05 -10.92 -11.84
CA ARG A 142 -1.82 -12.00 -12.47
C ARG A 142 -3.31 -11.70 -12.38
N GLU A 143 -4.07 -12.27 -13.31
CA GLU A 143 -5.51 -12.32 -13.17
C GLU A 143 -5.91 -13.06 -11.88
N ARG A 144 -6.95 -12.56 -11.21
CA ARG A 144 -7.48 -13.20 -10.02
C ARG A 144 -8.09 -14.55 -10.40
N THR A 145 -7.64 -15.62 -9.76
CA THR A 145 -8.11 -16.98 -10.06
C THR A 145 -9.49 -17.28 -9.46
N TYR A 146 -9.86 -16.66 -8.34
CA TYR A 146 -11.14 -16.90 -7.67
C TYR A 146 -11.72 -15.63 -6.99
N GLY A 147 -13.04 -15.45 -7.08
CA GLY A 147 -13.82 -14.43 -6.35
C GLY A 147 -14.06 -13.11 -7.09
N THR A 148 -15.14 -12.41 -6.75
CA THR A 148 -15.52 -11.12 -7.37
C THR A 148 -14.88 -9.93 -6.66
N THR A 149 -14.73 -8.80 -7.37
CA THR A 149 -14.18 -7.56 -6.78
C THR A 149 -15.15 -6.96 -5.76
N ASN A 150 -14.77 -6.97 -4.48
CA ASN A 150 -15.54 -6.32 -3.39
C ASN A 150 -15.32 -4.78 -3.31
N ILE A 151 -14.68 -4.18 -4.31
CA ILE A 151 -14.30 -2.76 -4.32
C ILE A 151 -15.28 -1.95 -5.17
N SER A 152 -16.03 -1.06 -4.52
CA SER A 152 -16.79 -0.02 -5.22
C SER A 152 -15.86 1.11 -5.68
N ARG A 153 -15.57 1.15 -6.98
CA ARG A 153 -14.57 2.05 -7.58
C ARG A 153 -14.82 3.54 -7.28
N PHE A 154 -16.07 3.99 -7.39
CA PHE A 154 -16.42 5.39 -7.20
C PHE A 154 -16.45 5.78 -5.72
N LYS A 155 -17.11 4.95 -4.89
CA LYS A 155 -17.20 5.21 -3.45
C LYS A 155 -15.81 5.23 -2.81
N HIS A 156 -14.98 4.22 -3.11
CA HIS A 156 -13.63 4.14 -2.56
C HIS A 156 -12.70 5.19 -3.20
N GLY A 157 -12.84 5.47 -4.50
CA GLY A 157 -12.08 6.54 -5.16
C GLY A 157 -12.30 7.92 -4.51
N VAL A 158 -13.54 8.27 -4.17
CA VAL A 158 -13.84 9.53 -3.45
C VAL A 158 -13.20 9.57 -2.06
N ILE A 159 -13.19 8.46 -1.33
CA ILE A 159 -12.54 8.38 -0.02
C ILE A 159 -11.03 8.60 -0.15
N LEU A 160 -10.38 7.93 -1.11
CA LEU A 160 -8.95 8.08 -1.38
C LEU A 160 -8.59 9.51 -1.83
N LEU A 161 -9.43 10.16 -2.65
CA LEU A 161 -9.26 11.57 -3.01
C LEU A 161 -9.33 12.49 -1.79
N ARG A 162 -10.30 12.27 -0.89
CA ARG A 162 -10.42 13.02 0.37
C ARG A 162 -9.19 12.82 1.26
N MET A 163 -8.61 11.61 1.28
CA MET A 163 -7.36 11.35 2.00
C MET A 163 -6.19 12.14 1.41
N CYS A 164 -6.01 12.13 0.08
CA CYS A 164 -4.97 12.93 -0.57
C CYS A 164 -5.13 14.43 -0.27
N ALA A 165 -6.36 14.95 -0.29
CA ALA A 165 -6.64 16.34 0.04
C ALA A 165 -6.41 16.66 1.53
N PHE A 166 -6.66 15.72 2.44
CA PHE A 166 -6.35 15.89 3.85
C PHE A 166 -4.83 15.90 4.09
N ALA A 167 -4.11 14.95 3.48
CA ALA A 167 -2.66 14.85 3.59
C ALA A 167 -1.94 16.05 2.94
N SER A 168 -2.45 16.59 1.83
CA SER A 168 -1.85 17.76 1.17
C SER A 168 -1.76 18.98 2.10
N ARG A 169 -2.79 19.21 2.92
CA ARG A 169 -2.82 20.28 3.92
C ARG A 169 -1.79 20.10 5.03
N LYS A 170 -1.29 18.88 5.25
CA LYS A 170 -0.29 18.56 6.27
C LYS A 170 1.13 18.51 5.72
N CYS A 171 1.30 18.07 4.47
CA CYS A 171 2.60 17.87 3.84
C CYS A 171 3.08 19.06 3.00
N LYS A 172 2.17 19.83 2.37
CA LYS A 172 2.53 20.84 1.34
C LYS A 172 2.13 22.27 1.66
N PHE A 173 1.01 22.46 2.34
CA PHE A 173 0.44 23.78 2.59
C PHE A 173 0.56 24.17 4.06
N ILE A 174 1.78 24.12 4.59
CA ILE A 174 2.14 24.69 5.90
C ILE A 174 2.03 26.21 5.83
#